data_AF-A0A7T8JZ02-F1
#
_entry.id   AF-A0A7T8JZ02-F1
#
_cell.length_a   1.000
_cell.length_b   1.000
_cell.length_c   1.000
_cell.angle_alpha   90.00
_cell.angle_beta   90.00
_cell.angle_gamma   90.00
#
_symmetry.space_group_name_H-M   'P 1'
#
loop_
_entity.id
_entity.type
_entity.pdbx_description
1 polymer ?
#
loop_
_entity_poly.entity_id
_entity_poly.type
_entity_poly.pdbx_seq_one_letter_code
_entity_poly.pdbx_strand_id
1 'polypeptide(L)'
;MGNPFEEESQDLLILDSKDIAGPAAVETVLNAKKIGQEQFEAFTRECLLDTTKAVDDPIPRNKLKVFSTSTPRSKSKGQQQLISVKNDHDFFARMYIGCQTRDGNLEDFFRHENQACPPALSDGGNLFTGTKSDLITCLEEISDAKTETHVTTCVVLDGAAIVQMLKPAASKTFEEYAHQMFFPYISTKMQTVSRLDLIWDTYLADSLKGSTRAKRGQGVRRRLVAAAAIPGNWQNFLRVDSNKTELFKFLSTALLEWFDQEDKQLIITDGEAVLSKPLLPDLTSLDPCNHEEADSRMLLHASHAPKHGHHSIVIRTVDTDVVVLAVSVVQELQPEDKLWLAFGTGRSFRYLAAHEMAAGLGPEKARALPMFHALTGCDTVQALLDMARRPHGQSGQYCQN
;
A
#
# COMPACT_ATOMS: atom_id res chain seq x y z
N MET A 1 29.86 7.17 9.67
CA MET A 1 28.96 7.10 10.85
C MET A 1 28.93 8.48 11.46
N GLY A 2 27.76 9.12 11.53
CA GLY A 2 27.59 10.39 12.23
C GLY A 2 27.70 10.21 13.75
N ASN A 3 27.90 11.31 14.48
CA ASN A 3 28.01 11.29 15.93
C ASN A 3 26.67 10.83 16.57
N PRO A 4 26.64 9.71 17.31
CA PRO A 4 25.40 9.18 17.88
C PRO A 4 24.81 10.05 18.99
N PHE A 5 25.56 11.04 19.49
CA PHE A 5 25.12 11.96 20.55
C PHE A 5 24.57 13.29 20.04
N GLU A 6 24.57 13.52 18.72
CA GLU A 6 23.96 14.71 18.10
C GLU A 6 22.47 14.53 17.80
N GLU A 7 21.96 13.30 17.90
CA GLU A 7 20.57 12.97 17.59
C GLU A 7 19.75 12.88 18.89
N GLU A 8 18.99 13.93 19.21
CA GLU A 8 17.99 13.87 20.28
C GLU A 8 16.77 13.07 19.79
N SER A 9 16.51 11.92 20.44
CA SER A 9 15.37 11.06 20.15
C SER A 9 14.87 10.38 21.43
N GLN A 10 13.56 10.22 21.56
CA GLN A 10 12.96 9.40 22.61
C GLN A 10 12.88 7.91 22.24
N ASP A 11 13.21 7.56 20.99
CA ASP A 11 13.17 6.18 20.50
C ASP A 11 14.39 5.38 20.93
N LEU A 12 14.20 4.08 21.22
CA LEU A 12 15.30 3.16 21.47
C LEU A 12 15.86 2.64 20.14
N LEU A 13 17.03 3.15 19.74
CA LEU A 13 17.63 2.94 18.42
C LEU A 13 18.89 2.08 18.49
N ILE A 14 19.11 1.24 17.47
CA ILE A 14 20.42 0.64 17.20
C ILE A 14 21.28 1.68 16.45
N LEU A 15 22.48 2.01 16.96
CA LEU A 15 23.26 3.17 16.51
C LEU A 15 23.74 3.10 15.05
N ASP A 16 24.06 1.90 14.56
CA ASP A 16 24.62 1.70 13.23
C ASP A 16 23.55 1.69 12.13
N SER A 17 22.45 0.98 12.39
CA SER A 17 21.38 0.64 11.46
C SER A 17 20.17 1.56 11.60
N LYS A 18 20.04 2.26 12.73
CA LYS A 18 18.90 3.09 13.11
C LYS A 18 17.58 2.31 13.20
N ASP A 19 17.66 1.00 13.39
CA ASP A 19 16.49 0.16 13.69
C ASP A 19 15.88 0.57 15.03
N ILE A 20 14.56 0.74 15.05
CA ILE A 20 13.79 1.11 16.23
C ILE A 20 13.31 -0.17 16.93
N ALA A 21 13.59 -0.28 18.22
CA ALA A 21 13.13 -1.39 19.03
C ALA A 21 11.59 -1.41 19.11
N GLY A 22 10.99 -2.60 19.01
CA GLY A 22 9.55 -2.76 19.14
C GLY A 22 9.05 -2.42 20.56
N PRO A 23 7.74 -2.16 20.76
CA PRO A 23 7.19 -1.76 22.06
C PRO A 23 7.53 -2.73 23.20
N ALA A 24 7.49 -4.04 22.94
CA ALA A 24 7.84 -5.08 23.91
C ALA A 24 9.32 -5.01 24.35
N ALA A 25 10.21 -4.61 23.45
CA ALA A 25 11.62 -4.42 23.76
C ALA A 25 11.85 -3.16 24.61
N VAL A 26 11.17 -2.05 24.28
CA VAL A 26 11.20 -0.82 25.07
C VAL A 26 10.70 -1.10 26.49
N GLU A 27 9.55 -1.77 26.63
CA GLU A 27 9.01 -2.17 27.93
C GLU A 27 9.98 -3.08 28.70
N THR A 28 10.61 -4.03 28.01
CA THR A 28 11.61 -4.92 28.60
C THR A 28 12.80 -4.14 29.16
N VAL A 29 13.33 -3.14 28.43
CA VAL A 29 14.45 -2.31 28.87
C VAL A 29 14.05 -1.43 30.05
N LEU A 30 12.90 -0.75 29.95
CA LEU A 30 12.38 0.11 31.01
C LEU A 30 12.18 -0.67 32.32
N ASN A 31 11.72 -1.92 32.23
CA ASN A 31 11.44 -2.75 33.39
C ASN A 31 12.59 -3.68 33.80
N ALA A 32 13.72 -3.71 33.07
CA ALA A 32 14.80 -4.70 33.30
C ALA A 32 15.31 -4.66 34.75
N LYS A 33 15.50 -3.45 35.30
CA LYS A 33 15.90 -3.27 36.70
C LYS A 33 14.85 -3.80 37.68
N LYS A 34 13.57 -3.50 37.43
CA LYS A 34 12.45 -3.96 38.26
C LYS A 34 12.34 -5.48 38.25
N ILE A 35 12.44 -6.11 37.08
CA ILE A 35 12.42 -7.57 36.93
C ILE A 35 13.58 -8.21 37.72
N GLY A 36 14.79 -7.64 37.62
CA GLY A 36 15.93 -8.12 38.41
C GLY A 36 15.75 -7.94 39.91
N GLN A 37 15.16 -6.83 40.33
CA GLN A 37 14.86 -6.53 41.73
C GLN A 37 13.85 -7.53 42.33
N GLU A 38 12.74 -7.78 41.62
CA GLU A 38 11.73 -8.76 42.03
C GLU A 38 12.32 -10.18 42.13
N GLN A 39 13.20 -10.55 41.20
CA GLN A 39 13.90 -11.83 41.24
C GLN A 39 14.86 -11.95 42.43
N PHE A 40 15.59 -10.87 42.77
CA PHE A 40 16.46 -10.83 43.93
C PHE A 40 15.66 -10.94 45.25
N GLU A 41 14.54 -10.24 45.35
CA GLU A 41 13.66 -10.29 46.51
C GLU A 41 13.05 -11.68 46.69
N ALA A 42 12.64 -12.33 45.59
CA ALA A 42 12.16 -13.71 45.60
C ALA A 42 13.25 -14.68 46.09
N PHE A 43 14.47 -14.58 45.57
CA PHE A 43 15.59 -15.41 46.02
C PHE A 43 15.89 -15.21 47.52
N THR A 44 15.96 -13.96 47.96
CA THR A 44 16.23 -13.64 49.37
C THR A 44 15.17 -14.24 50.28
N ARG A 45 13.90 -14.14 49.90
CA ARG A 45 12.80 -14.71 50.67
C ARG A 45 12.86 -16.24 50.68
N GLU A 46 12.92 -16.87 49.52
CA GLU A 46 12.81 -18.33 49.38
C GLU A 46 14.01 -19.09 49.94
N CYS A 47 15.23 -18.58 49.75
CA CYS A 47 16.47 -19.27 50.11
C CYS A 47 17.07 -18.80 51.45
N LEU A 48 16.89 -17.53 51.85
CA LEU A 48 17.57 -16.98 53.04
C LEU A 48 16.64 -16.75 54.24
N LEU A 49 15.37 -16.39 54.01
CA LEU A 49 14.40 -16.12 55.08
C LEU A 49 13.56 -17.36 55.40
N ASP A 50 12.87 -17.89 54.39
CA ASP A 50 11.92 -18.98 54.56
C ASP A 50 12.59 -20.35 54.45
N THR A 51 13.82 -20.42 53.91
CA THR A 51 14.62 -21.66 53.72
C THR A 51 13.87 -22.78 52.99
N THR A 52 13.00 -22.40 52.07
CA THR A 52 12.19 -23.33 51.25
C THR A 52 12.94 -23.96 50.09
N LYS A 53 14.06 -23.35 49.68
CA LYS A 53 14.95 -23.80 48.60
C LYS A 53 16.40 -23.77 49.05
N ALA A 54 17.24 -24.58 48.41
CA ALA A 54 18.66 -24.65 48.73
C ALA A 54 19.41 -23.46 48.10
N VAL A 55 20.47 -22.99 48.77
CA VAL A 55 21.24 -21.82 48.29
C VAL A 55 22.01 -22.14 47.00
N ASP A 56 22.33 -23.41 46.77
CA ASP A 56 22.97 -23.93 45.56
C ASP A 56 21.99 -24.21 44.40
N ASP A 57 20.69 -24.00 44.61
CA ASP A 57 19.71 -24.17 43.53
C ASP A 57 19.96 -23.15 42.39
N PRO A 58 19.86 -23.58 41.12
CA PRO A 58 20.07 -22.69 39.98
C PRO A 58 19.07 -21.54 39.92
N ILE A 59 19.56 -20.31 39.81
CA ILE A 59 18.71 -19.13 39.60
C ILE A 59 18.20 -19.13 38.15
N PRO A 60 16.87 -19.07 37.91
CA PRO A 60 16.34 -19.08 36.55
C PRO A 60 16.77 -17.84 35.77
N ARG A 61 17.15 -18.02 34.51
CA ARG A 61 17.59 -16.89 33.67
C ARG A 61 16.37 -16.12 33.14
N ASN A 62 16.34 -14.80 33.36
CA ASN A 62 15.35 -13.92 32.74
C ASN A 62 15.57 -13.87 31.22
N LYS A 63 14.60 -14.37 30.46
CA LYS A 63 14.62 -14.33 28.98
C LYS A 63 14.08 -13.00 28.48
N LEU A 64 14.81 -11.92 28.74
CA LEU A 64 14.47 -10.57 28.30
C LEU A 64 14.64 -10.46 26.78
N LYS A 65 13.55 -10.14 26.06
CA LYS A 65 13.57 -9.96 24.60
C LYS A 65 13.80 -8.50 24.27
N VAL A 66 15.06 -8.12 24.07
CA VAL A 66 15.45 -6.72 23.83
C VAL A 66 15.49 -6.36 22.34
N PHE A 67 15.84 -7.28 21.44
CA PHE A 67 15.91 -6.99 19.99
C PHE A 67 15.39 -8.13 19.09
N SER A 68 14.68 -9.12 19.64
CA SER A 68 14.06 -10.18 18.84
C SER A 68 12.57 -9.90 18.62
N THR A 69 12.27 -9.36 17.45
CA THR A 69 10.92 -9.25 16.90
C THR A 69 10.43 -10.64 16.48
N SER A 70 9.78 -11.33 17.41
CA SER A 70 8.85 -12.40 17.05
C SER A 70 7.51 -12.10 17.69
N THR A 71 6.68 -11.31 17.01
CA THR A 71 5.24 -11.43 17.20
C THR A 71 4.84 -12.86 16.85
N PRO A 72 3.88 -13.45 17.59
CA PRO A 72 3.48 -14.83 17.39
C PRO A 72 3.03 -15.06 15.95
N ARG A 73 3.51 -16.15 15.33
CA ARG A 73 3.08 -16.59 13.99
C ARG A 73 1.57 -16.81 14.01
N SER A 74 0.86 -16.32 13.00
CA SER A 74 -0.55 -16.67 12.80
C SER A 74 -0.70 -18.18 12.62
N LYS A 75 -1.87 -18.70 13.03
CA LYS A 75 -2.24 -20.11 12.82
C LYS A 75 -2.19 -20.48 11.34
N SER A 76 -1.86 -21.72 11.03
CA SER A 76 -1.78 -22.20 9.63
C SER A 76 -3.17 -22.24 8.97
N LYS A 77 -3.23 -22.11 7.64
CA LYS A 77 -4.49 -22.14 6.86
C LYS A 77 -5.36 -23.36 7.18
N GLY A 78 -4.76 -24.55 7.31
CA GLY A 78 -5.49 -25.78 7.63
C GLY A 78 -6.12 -25.79 9.03
N GLN A 79 -5.46 -25.16 10.01
CA GLN A 79 -6.03 -25.02 11.36
C GLN A 79 -7.18 -24.01 11.38
N GLN A 80 -7.13 -22.96 10.57
CA GLN A 80 -8.22 -21.98 10.43
C GLN A 80 -9.45 -22.60 9.77
N GLN A 81 -9.28 -23.36 8.68
CA GLN A 81 -10.38 -24.06 8.02
C GLN A 81 -11.08 -25.06 8.95
N LEU A 82 -10.32 -25.84 9.72
CA LEU A 82 -10.90 -26.79 10.68
C LEU A 82 -11.73 -26.09 11.76
N ILE A 83 -11.29 -24.92 12.24
CA ILE A 83 -12.04 -24.11 13.21
C ILE A 83 -13.31 -23.55 12.56
N SER A 84 -13.24 -23.07 11.32
CA SER A 84 -14.41 -22.57 10.57
C SER A 84 -15.48 -23.64 10.44
N VAL A 85 -15.12 -24.83 9.96
CA VAL A 85 -16.05 -25.95 9.77
C VAL A 85 -16.71 -26.38 11.09
N LYS A 86 -15.96 -26.38 12.19
CA LYS A 86 -16.51 -26.68 13.52
C LYS A 86 -17.52 -25.61 13.97
N ASN A 87 -17.21 -24.34 13.76
CA ASN A 87 -18.11 -23.24 14.11
C ASN A 87 -19.38 -23.29 13.25
N ASP A 88 -19.27 -23.57 11.95
CA ASP A 88 -20.41 -23.71 11.04
C ASP A 88 -21.29 -24.87 11.46
N HIS A 89 -20.70 -26.04 11.74
CA HIS A 89 -21.42 -27.20 12.25
C HIS A 89 -22.21 -26.86 13.53
N ASP A 90 -21.55 -26.23 14.51
CA ASP A 90 -22.17 -25.90 15.79
C ASP A 90 -23.27 -24.84 15.62
N PHE A 91 -23.08 -23.88 14.71
CA PHE A 91 -24.09 -22.88 14.38
C PHE A 91 -25.30 -23.51 13.71
N PHE A 92 -25.11 -24.31 12.65
CA PHE A 92 -26.20 -25.00 11.96
C PHE A 92 -26.95 -25.95 12.88
N ALA A 93 -26.27 -26.69 13.74
CA ALA A 93 -26.91 -27.56 14.72
C ALA A 93 -27.84 -26.77 15.66
N ARG A 94 -27.37 -25.63 16.19
CA ARG A 94 -28.16 -24.77 17.07
C ARG A 94 -29.34 -24.13 16.35
N MET A 95 -29.14 -23.63 15.13
CA MET A 95 -30.19 -22.99 14.35
C MET A 95 -31.24 -23.99 13.89
N TYR A 96 -30.84 -25.20 13.47
CA TYR A 96 -31.76 -26.28 13.15
C TYR A 96 -32.68 -26.63 14.33
N ILE A 97 -32.10 -26.79 15.54
CA ILE A 97 -32.87 -27.00 16.77
C ILE A 97 -33.80 -25.81 17.06
N GLY A 98 -33.33 -24.58 16.84
CA GLY A 98 -34.12 -23.36 16.97
C GLY A 98 -35.33 -23.31 16.02
N CYS A 99 -35.15 -23.68 14.75
CA CYS A 99 -36.22 -23.75 13.75
C CYS A 99 -37.25 -24.82 14.12
N GLN A 100 -36.81 -26.00 14.55
CA GLN A 100 -37.71 -27.09 14.98
C GLN A 100 -38.54 -26.73 16.21
N THR A 101 -37.96 -25.98 17.16
CA THR A 101 -38.64 -25.60 18.41
C THR A 101 -39.60 -24.41 18.28
N ARG A 102 -39.45 -23.60 17.22
CA ARG A 102 -40.20 -22.34 17.02
C ARG A 102 -41.10 -22.34 15.78
N ASP A 103 -41.31 -23.51 15.17
CA ASP A 103 -42.05 -23.67 13.92
C ASP A 103 -41.49 -22.76 12.79
N GLY A 104 -40.16 -22.66 12.74
CA GLY A 104 -39.45 -21.85 11.75
C GLY A 104 -39.34 -22.54 10.39
N ASN A 105 -39.51 -21.80 9.31
CA ASN A 105 -39.38 -22.33 7.96
C ASN A 105 -37.90 -22.57 7.59
N LEU A 106 -37.53 -23.85 7.43
CA LEU A 106 -36.18 -24.24 7.03
C LEU A 106 -35.83 -23.80 5.60
N GLU A 107 -36.81 -23.75 4.68
CA GLU A 107 -36.60 -23.32 3.30
C GLU A 107 -36.25 -21.84 3.23
N ASP A 108 -36.96 -21.01 4.00
CA ASP A 108 -36.66 -19.58 4.14
C ASP A 108 -35.32 -19.36 4.85
N PHE A 109 -35.02 -20.17 5.88
CA PHE A 109 -33.72 -20.12 6.55
C PHE A 109 -32.56 -20.38 5.58
N PHE A 110 -32.60 -21.46 4.79
CA PHE A 110 -31.53 -21.77 3.81
C PHE A 110 -31.52 -20.85 2.59
N ARG A 111 -32.51 -19.98 2.41
CA ARG A 111 -32.52 -18.94 1.38
C ARG A 111 -31.54 -17.81 1.65
N HIS A 112 -31.12 -17.64 2.90
CA HIS A 112 -30.24 -16.55 3.33
C HIS A 112 -28.89 -17.05 3.85
N GLU A 113 -27.85 -16.22 3.69
CA GLU A 113 -26.54 -16.48 4.27
C GLU A 113 -26.55 -16.14 5.77
N ASN A 114 -26.83 -17.15 6.62
CA ASN A 114 -26.99 -16.96 8.06
C ASN A 114 -25.67 -16.92 8.86
N GLN A 115 -24.52 -16.98 8.19
CA GLN A 115 -23.22 -16.97 8.85
C GLN A 115 -22.86 -15.55 9.31
N ALA A 116 -22.08 -15.43 10.39
CA ALA A 116 -21.57 -14.14 10.86
C ALA A 116 -20.69 -13.42 9.81
N CYS A 117 -20.14 -14.17 8.86
CA CYS A 117 -19.38 -13.69 7.72
C CYS A 117 -19.96 -14.35 6.45
N PRO A 118 -20.82 -13.66 5.67
CA PRO A 118 -21.49 -14.24 4.50
C PRO A 118 -20.47 -14.77 3.47
N PRO A 119 -20.56 -16.05 3.03
CA PRO A 119 -19.66 -16.64 2.03
C PRO A 119 -19.64 -15.97 0.66
N ALA A 120 -20.71 -15.29 0.22
CA ALA A 120 -20.69 -14.52 -1.03
C ALA A 120 -19.78 -13.29 -0.94
N LEU A 121 -19.54 -12.82 0.29
CA LEU A 121 -18.75 -11.64 0.58
C LEU A 121 -17.35 -12.03 1.04
N SER A 122 -17.19 -13.01 1.94
CA SER A 122 -15.92 -13.24 2.62
C SER A 122 -15.52 -14.72 2.78
N ASP A 123 -14.22 -14.98 2.78
CA ASP A 123 -13.61 -16.26 3.16
C ASP A 123 -13.21 -16.23 4.63
N GLY A 124 -14.10 -16.68 5.51
CA GLY A 124 -13.87 -16.72 6.96
C GLY A 124 -13.56 -15.34 7.56
N GLY A 125 -14.26 -14.30 7.10
CA GLY A 125 -14.06 -12.90 7.51
C GLY A 125 -12.93 -12.17 6.77
N ASN A 126 -12.30 -12.79 5.77
CA ASN A 126 -11.36 -12.13 4.86
C ASN A 126 -12.02 -11.77 3.53
N LEU A 127 -11.60 -10.66 2.92
CA LEU A 127 -12.12 -10.21 1.62
C LEU A 127 -11.62 -11.12 0.49
N PHE A 128 -12.48 -11.41 -0.50
CA PHE A 128 -12.04 -12.04 -1.75
C PHE A 128 -11.17 -11.09 -2.57
N THR A 129 -10.11 -11.62 -3.15
CA THR A 129 -9.22 -10.92 -4.08
C THR A 129 -9.44 -11.48 -5.49
N GLY A 130 -9.92 -10.64 -6.42
CA GLY A 130 -10.09 -11.01 -7.82
C GLY A 130 -8.76 -11.10 -8.60
N THR A 131 -8.81 -11.62 -9.82
CA THR A 131 -7.63 -11.68 -10.72
C THR A 131 -7.64 -10.45 -11.62
N LYS A 132 -6.86 -9.42 -11.27
CA LYS A 132 -6.84 -8.10 -11.94
C LYS A 132 -6.50 -8.12 -13.44
N SER A 133 -5.84 -9.17 -13.93
CA SER A 133 -5.27 -9.20 -15.28
C SER A 133 -6.30 -9.27 -16.41
N ASP A 134 -7.46 -9.88 -16.18
CA ASP A 134 -8.39 -10.23 -17.26
C ASP A 134 -9.07 -8.98 -17.85
N LEU A 135 -9.33 -7.96 -17.01
CA LEU A 135 -9.93 -6.70 -17.45
C LEU A 135 -9.01 -5.93 -18.39
N ILE A 136 -7.71 -5.90 -18.12
CA ILE A 136 -6.73 -5.19 -18.96
C ILE A 136 -6.69 -5.79 -20.36
N THR A 137 -6.69 -7.12 -20.48
CA THR A 137 -6.71 -7.79 -21.78
C THR A 137 -7.95 -7.39 -22.59
N CYS A 138 -9.14 -7.38 -21.98
CA CYS A 138 -10.36 -6.92 -22.65
C CYS A 138 -10.28 -5.46 -23.10
N LEU A 139 -9.70 -4.56 -22.30
CA LEU A 139 -9.55 -3.16 -22.67
C LEU A 139 -8.57 -2.96 -23.84
N GLU A 140 -7.49 -3.74 -23.87
CA GLU A 140 -6.51 -3.73 -24.96
C GLU A 140 -7.13 -4.20 -26.29
N GLU A 141 -8.00 -5.20 -26.27
CA GLU A 141 -8.72 -5.69 -27.46
C GLU A 141 -9.70 -4.66 -28.03
N ILE A 142 -10.25 -3.78 -27.18
CA ILE A 142 -11.18 -2.73 -27.58
C ILE A 142 -10.45 -1.52 -28.19
N SER A 143 -9.19 -1.29 -27.82
CA SER A 143 -8.36 -0.27 -28.45
C SER A 143 -7.78 -0.80 -29.77
N ASP A 144 -8.14 -0.22 -30.91
CA ASP A 144 -7.59 -0.52 -32.25
C ASP A 144 -6.10 -0.11 -32.44
N ALA A 145 -5.31 -0.10 -31.36
CA ALA A 145 -4.08 0.68 -31.25
C ALA A 145 -2.96 0.21 -32.20
N LYS A 146 -2.80 0.91 -33.31
CA LYS A 146 -1.50 1.05 -34.00
C LYS A 146 -0.63 1.95 -33.13
N THR A 147 0.37 1.39 -32.48
CA THR A 147 1.26 2.13 -31.56
C THR A 147 2.14 3.10 -32.35
N GLU A 148 1.66 4.33 -32.57
CA GLU A 148 2.52 5.43 -33.00
C GLU A 148 3.45 5.85 -31.86
N THR A 149 4.63 6.39 -32.17
CA THR A 149 5.50 6.95 -31.14
C THR A 149 4.87 8.21 -30.57
N HIS A 150 4.46 8.19 -29.30
CA HIS A 150 3.83 9.33 -28.65
C HIS A 150 4.89 10.30 -28.12
N VAL A 151 4.89 11.53 -28.65
CA VAL A 151 5.60 12.65 -28.02
C VAL A 151 4.74 13.15 -26.87
N THR A 152 5.22 12.98 -25.66
CA THR A 152 4.54 13.39 -24.42
C THR A 152 5.22 14.61 -23.83
N THR A 153 4.45 15.55 -23.29
CA THR A 153 4.99 16.78 -22.69
C THR A 153 4.99 16.74 -21.17
N CYS A 154 4.20 15.85 -20.58
CA CYS A 154 4.07 15.66 -19.12
C CYS A 154 4.15 14.18 -18.76
N VAL A 155 4.86 13.85 -17.68
CA VAL A 155 4.87 12.51 -17.08
C VAL A 155 4.42 12.57 -15.63
N VAL A 156 3.48 11.70 -15.25
CA VAL A 156 3.05 11.51 -13.87
C VAL A 156 3.58 10.17 -13.37
N LEU A 157 4.31 10.16 -12.26
CA LEU A 157 4.97 8.98 -11.70
C LEU A 157 4.30 8.55 -10.41
N ASP A 158 3.94 7.26 -10.32
CA ASP A 158 3.67 6.59 -9.05
C ASP A 158 5.00 6.39 -8.30
N GLY A 159 5.29 7.29 -7.37
CA GLY A 159 6.54 7.30 -6.62
C GLY A 159 6.77 6.01 -5.84
N ALA A 160 5.73 5.44 -5.22
CA ALA A 160 5.86 4.21 -4.47
C ALA A 160 6.20 3.02 -5.38
N ALA A 161 5.60 2.95 -6.57
CA ALA A 161 5.99 1.96 -7.58
C ALA A 161 7.42 2.19 -8.09
N ILE A 162 7.84 3.45 -8.31
CA ILE A 162 9.22 3.76 -8.70
C ILE A 162 10.22 3.24 -7.65
N VAL A 163 9.99 3.53 -6.37
CA VAL A 163 10.86 3.09 -5.26
C VAL A 163 10.91 1.56 -5.12
N GLN A 164 9.81 0.87 -5.43
CA GLN A 164 9.80 -0.60 -5.45
C GLN A 164 10.60 -1.18 -6.62
N MET A 165 10.55 -0.54 -7.79
CA MET A 165 11.31 -0.95 -8.96
C MET A 165 12.81 -0.66 -8.81
N LEU A 166 13.16 0.53 -8.30
CA LEU A 166 14.53 0.97 -8.10
C LEU A 166 15.09 0.40 -6.80
N LYS A 167 15.51 -0.86 -6.84
CA LYS A 167 16.20 -1.46 -5.69
C LYS A 167 17.55 -0.76 -5.46
N PRO A 168 18.02 -0.61 -4.22
CA PRO A 168 19.24 0.16 -3.93
C PRO A 168 20.56 -0.38 -4.48
N ALA A 169 20.56 -1.53 -5.16
CA ALA A 169 21.74 -2.13 -5.80
C ALA A 169 22.99 -2.11 -4.90
N ALA A 170 24.03 -1.37 -5.28
CA ALA A 170 25.31 -1.27 -4.56
C ALA A 170 25.39 -0.08 -3.58
N SER A 171 24.34 0.74 -3.48
CA SER A 171 24.31 1.91 -2.60
C SER A 171 24.36 1.49 -1.14
N LYS A 172 25.20 2.17 -0.35
CA LYS A 172 25.41 1.87 1.07
C LYS A 172 24.54 2.71 1.97
N THR A 173 24.24 3.95 1.59
CA THR A 173 23.43 4.90 2.37
C THR A 173 22.21 5.39 1.60
N PHE A 174 21.21 5.93 2.30
CA PHE A 174 20.02 6.50 1.66
C PHE A 174 20.36 7.68 0.74
N GLU A 175 21.37 8.48 1.09
CA GLU A 175 21.93 9.53 0.24
C GLU A 175 22.54 8.97 -1.05
N GLU A 176 23.38 7.94 -0.95
CA GLU A 176 23.92 7.26 -2.13
C GLU A 176 22.80 6.70 -3.01
N TYR A 177 21.76 6.12 -2.42
CA TYR A 177 20.60 5.63 -3.16
C TYR A 177 19.88 6.74 -3.94
N ALA A 178 19.66 7.90 -3.32
CA ALA A 178 19.05 9.05 -3.97
C ALA A 178 19.87 9.48 -5.20
N HIS A 179 21.18 9.67 -5.04
CA HIS A 179 22.07 10.15 -6.09
C HIS A 179 22.40 9.13 -7.19
N GLN A 180 22.52 7.85 -6.84
CA GLN A 180 22.97 6.81 -7.78
C GLN A 180 21.82 6.12 -8.51
N MET A 181 20.64 6.07 -7.89
CA MET A 181 19.50 5.31 -8.44
C MET A 181 18.31 6.21 -8.74
N PHE A 182 17.85 6.99 -7.76
CA PHE A 182 16.59 7.73 -7.87
C PHE A 182 16.70 8.94 -8.80
N PHE A 183 17.64 9.85 -8.57
CA PHE A 183 17.80 11.06 -9.40
C PHE A 183 18.14 10.75 -10.85
N PRO A 184 19.03 9.78 -11.18
CA PRO A 184 19.30 9.41 -12.57
C PRO A 184 18.04 8.89 -13.29
N TYR A 185 17.19 8.13 -12.58
CA TYR A 185 15.91 7.69 -13.15
C TYR A 185 14.99 8.88 -13.45
N ILE A 186 14.80 9.81 -12.51
CA ILE A 186 13.99 11.02 -12.70
C ILE A 186 14.55 11.87 -13.85
N SER A 187 15.87 12.09 -13.87
CA SER A 187 16.56 12.82 -14.95
C SER A 187 16.32 12.20 -16.32
N THR A 188 16.38 10.87 -16.42
CA THR A 188 16.09 10.14 -17.67
C THR A 188 14.65 10.37 -18.14
N LYS A 189 13.68 10.39 -17.21
CA LYS A 189 12.28 10.68 -17.56
C LYS A 189 12.06 12.13 -17.98
N MET A 190 12.79 13.06 -17.36
CA MET A 190 12.78 14.47 -17.70
C MET A 190 13.39 14.79 -19.07
N GLN A 191 14.16 13.90 -19.70
CA GLN A 191 14.79 14.20 -21.01
C GLN A 191 13.76 14.45 -22.12
N THR A 192 12.59 13.80 -22.03
CA THR A 192 11.60 13.80 -23.10
C THR A 192 10.36 14.66 -22.79
N VAL A 193 10.30 15.27 -21.60
CA VAL A 193 9.12 16.00 -21.11
C VAL A 193 9.55 17.34 -20.51
N SER A 194 8.66 18.33 -20.52
CA SER A 194 8.87 19.61 -19.85
C SER A 194 8.28 19.66 -18.44
N ARG A 195 7.43 18.69 -18.09
CA ARG A 195 6.82 18.58 -16.76
C ARG A 195 6.85 17.14 -16.22
N LEU A 196 7.19 16.99 -14.95
CA LEU A 196 7.11 15.73 -14.22
C LEU A 196 6.41 15.94 -12.88
N ASP A 197 5.44 15.09 -12.62
CA ASP A 197 4.68 15.06 -11.38
C ASP A 197 5.01 13.76 -10.64
N LEU A 198 5.62 13.85 -9.46
CA LEU A 198 5.98 12.71 -8.61
C LEU A 198 4.97 12.59 -7.47
N ILE A 199 4.19 11.51 -7.49
CA ILE A 199 3.04 11.35 -6.60
C ILE A 199 3.32 10.25 -5.58
N TRP A 200 3.11 10.55 -4.30
CA TRP A 200 3.26 9.63 -3.19
C TRP A 200 1.90 9.30 -2.56
N ASP A 201 1.80 8.07 -2.03
CA ASP A 201 0.75 7.73 -1.08
C ASP A 201 0.94 8.49 0.23
N THR A 202 -0.17 8.75 0.91
CA THR A 202 -0.20 9.14 2.32
C THR A 202 -0.59 7.91 3.15
N TYR A 203 0.14 7.67 4.23
CA TYR A 203 -0.10 6.52 5.11
C TYR A 203 -0.76 6.97 6.40
N LEU A 204 -2.08 6.81 6.49
CA LEU A 204 -2.87 7.12 7.68
C LEU A 204 -3.01 5.88 8.58
N ALA A 205 -2.85 6.05 9.89
CA ALA A 205 -2.85 4.93 10.84
C ALA A 205 -4.22 4.23 10.93
N ASP A 206 -5.31 5.00 10.90
CA ASP A 206 -6.68 4.51 11.09
C ASP A 206 -7.48 4.38 9.79
N SER A 207 -6.82 4.10 8.66
CA SER A 207 -7.50 3.92 7.38
C SER A 207 -7.93 2.49 7.09
N LEU A 208 -8.96 2.33 6.25
CA LEU A 208 -9.40 1.03 5.74
C LEU A 208 -8.22 0.28 5.07
N LYS A 209 -7.35 0.99 4.33
CA LYS A 209 -6.14 0.42 3.73
C LYS A 209 -5.07 0.04 4.75
N GLY A 210 -4.96 0.74 5.88
CA GLY A 210 -4.05 0.38 6.98
C GLY A 210 -4.24 -1.06 7.45
N SER A 211 -5.50 -1.51 7.58
CA SER A 211 -5.82 -2.89 7.98
C SER A 211 -5.36 -3.94 6.96
N THR A 212 -5.50 -3.66 5.66
CA THR A 212 -5.05 -4.54 4.57
C THR A 212 -3.53 -4.57 4.48
N ARG A 213 -2.85 -3.42 4.68
CA ARG A 213 -1.39 -3.31 4.73
C ARG A 213 -0.81 -4.12 5.90
N ALA A 214 -1.44 -4.09 7.07
CA ALA A 214 -1.02 -4.87 8.25
C ALA A 214 -1.00 -6.40 7.98
N LYS A 215 -1.81 -6.90 7.03
CA LYS A 215 -1.82 -8.30 6.62
C LYS A 215 -0.67 -8.69 5.67
N ARG A 216 0.03 -7.73 5.06
CA ARG A 216 1.08 -7.97 4.03
C ARG A 216 2.43 -8.44 4.58
N GLY A 217 2.53 -8.59 5.90
CA GLY A 217 3.68 -9.18 6.58
C GLY A 217 4.40 -8.20 7.51
N GLN A 218 5.49 -8.69 8.11
CA GLN A 218 6.22 -7.96 9.13
C GLN A 218 7.48 -7.31 8.55
N GLY A 219 7.79 -6.11 9.01
CA GLY A 219 9.01 -5.37 8.71
C GLY A 219 9.62 -4.81 9.99
N VAL A 220 10.82 -4.23 9.87
CA VAL A 220 11.50 -3.56 10.98
C VAL A 220 11.39 -2.05 10.75
N ARG A 221 10.88 -1.34 11.75
CA ARG A 221 10.86 0.11 11.75
C ARG A 221 12.30 0.61 11.84
N ARG A 222 12.70 1.48 10.92
CA ARG A 222 14.04 2.05 10.85
C ARG A 222 13.93 3.53 10.59
N ARG A 223 14.49 4.34 11.49
CA ARG A 223 14.54 5.79 11.31
C ARG A 223 15.40 6.12 10.10
N LEU A 224 14.88 6.97 9.22
CA LEU A 224 15.59 7.34 8.02
C LEU A 224 16.46 8.58 8.28
N VAL A 225 17.77 8.39 8.07
CA VAL A 225 18.79 9.44 8.10
C VAL A 225 19.62 9.27 6.83
N ALA A 226 19.93 10.37 6.14
CA ALA A 226 20.60 10.33 4.83
C ALA A 226 21.86 9.45 4.82
N ALA A 227 22.71 9.61 5.84
CA ALA A 227 23.96 8.86 6.02
C ALA A 227 23.78 7.45 6.64
N ALA A 228 22.56 7.06 7.03
CA ALA A 228 22.31 5.73 7.60
C ALA A 228 22.41 4.63 6.53
N ALA A 229 22.81 3.44 6.97
CA ALA A 229 22.98 2.30 6.08
C ALA A 229 21.63 1.80 5.53
N ILE A 230 21.61 1.48 4.24
CA ILE A 230 20.45 0.89 3.59
C ILE A 230 20.14 -0.48 4.22
N PRO A 231 18.87 -0.80 4.48
CA PRO A 231 18.48 -2.11 5.00
C PRO A 231 18.78 -3.22 3.99
N GLY A 232 19.41 -4.29 4.47
CA GLY A 232 19.75 -5.45 3.64
C GLY A 232 18.54 -6.15 3.02
N ASN A 233 17.34 -5.98 3.58
CA ASN A 233 16.08 -6.42 2.97
C ASN A 233 15.16 -5.22 2.69
N TRP A 234 15.29 -4.68 1.47
CA TRP A 234 14.50 -3.53 1.00
C TRP A 234 12.99 -3.78 1.05
N GLN A 235 12.54 -4.99 0.70
CA GLN A 235 11.11 -5.32 0.71
C GLN A 235 10.53 -5.28 2.13
N ASN A 236 11.26 -5.78 3.13
CA ASN A 236 10.80 -5.71 4.52
C ASN A 236 10.80 -4.28 5.06
N PHE A 237 11.76 -3.45 4.64
CA PHE A 237 11.77 -2.03 4.99
C PHE A 237 10.54 -1.31 4.43
N LEU A 238 10.23 -1.54 3.15
CA LEU A 238 9.04 -1.01 2.47
C LEU A 238 7.72 -1.68 2.90
N ARG A 239 7.70 -2.57 3.89
CA ARG A 239 6.43 -3.06 4.49
C ARG A 239 5.95 -2.21 5.65
N VAL A 240 6.83 -1.37 6.21
CA VAL A 240 6.51 -0.51 7.35
C VAL A 240 6.10 0.86 6.82
N ASP A 241 4.86 1.26 7.10
CA ASP A 241 4.29 2.49 6.54
C ASP A 241 5.07 3.74 6.98
N SER A 242 5.49 3.83 8.25
CA SER A 242 6.32 4.95 8.72
C SER A 242 7.72 5.01 8.08
N ASN A 243 8.31 3.87 7.69
CA ASN A 243 9.55 3.88 6.91
C ASN A 243 9.33 4.50 5.53
N LYS A 244 8.19 4.19 4.89
CA LYS A 244 7.86 4.79 3.59
C LYS A 244 7.59 6.27 3.73
N THR A 245 6.82 6.69 4.74
CA THR A 245 6.54 8.10 5.00
C THR A 245 7.84 8.90 5.13
N GLU A 246 8.80 8.42 5.93
CA GLU A 246 10.10 9.08 6.07
C GLU A 246 10.95 9.03 4.79
N LEU A 247 10.95 7.90 4.07
CA LEU A 247 11.68 7.77 2.81
C LEU A 247 11.14 8.72 1.74
N PHE A 248 9.83 8.79 1.59
CA PHE A 248 9.19 9.62 0.57
C PHE A 248 9.44 11.09 0.87
N LYS A 249 9.32 11.51 2.13
CA LYS A 249 9.67 12.86 2.57
C LYS A 249 11.14 13.19 2.27
N PHE A 250 12.07 12.31 2.63
CA PHE A 250 13.49 12.49 2.33
C PHE A 250 13.76 12.61 0.83
N LEU A 251 13.19 11.72 0.01
CA LEU A 251 13.36 11.76 -1.45
C LEU A 251 12.76 13.02 -2.06
N SER A 252 11.59 13.48 -1.58
CA SER A 252 10.97 14.74 -2.02
C SER A 252 11.87 15.94 -1.72
N THR A 253 12.33 16.08 -0.47
CA THR A 253 13.22 17.19 -0.07
C THR A 253 14.52 17.16 -0.86
N ALA A 254 15.20 16.00 -0.91
CA ALA A 254 16.48 15.88 -1.60
C ALA A 254 16.34 16.10 -3.12
N LEU A 255 15.24 15.65 -3.73
CA LEU A 255 14.98 15.89 -5.15
C LEU A 255 14.70 17.37 -5.43
N LEU A 256 13.93 18.07 -4.58
CA LEU A 256 13.69 19.51 -4.73
C LEU A 256 14.98 20.32 -4.59
N GLU A 257 15.88 19.93 -3.71
CA GLU A 257 17.19 20.57 -3.57
C GLU A 257 18.07 20.30 -4.80
N TRP A 258 18.15 19.05 -5.24
CA TRP A 258 18.97 18.63 -6.39
C TRP A 258 18.47 19.15 -7.74
N PHE A 259 17.15 19.33 -7.91
CA PHE A 259 16.55 19.68 -9.18
C PHE A 259 16.85 21.13 -9.57
N ASP A 260 17.64 21.34 -10.61
CA ASP A 260 18.02 22.68 -11.08
C ASP A 260 17.93 22.77 -12.61
N GLN A 261 16.70 22.66 -13.14
CA GLN A 261 16.45 22.77 -14.58
C GLN A 261 15.43 23.90 -14.83
N GLU A 262 15.90 25.01 -15.41
CA GLU A 262 15.09 26.22 -15.62
C GLU A 262 13.95 26.03 -16.64
N ASP A 263 14.12 25.11 -17.60
CA ASP A 263 13.18 24.84 -18.68
C ASP A 263 12.13 23.78 -18.33
N LYS A 264 12.15 23.27 -17.08
CA LYS A 264 11.33 22.14 -16.67
C LYS A 264 10.62 22.37 -15.34
N GLN A 265 9.49 21.70 -15.21
CA GLN A 265 8.64 21.76 -14.03
C GLN A 265 8.66 20.41 -13.31
N LEU A 266 9.04 20.44 -12.05
CA LEU A 266 8.92 19.33 -11.12
C LEU A 266 7.79 19.66 -10.13
N ILE A 267 6.82 18.77 -10.01
CA ILE A 267 5.74 18.85 -9.02
C ILE A 267 5.79 17.59 -8.16
N ILE A 268 5.66 17.73 -6.85
CA ILE A 268 5.74 16.60 -5.91
C ILE A 268 4.65 16.74 -4.85
N THR A 269 3.89 15.69 -4.58
CA THR A 269 3.01 15.67 -3.40
C THR A 269 3.83 15.42 -2.14
N ASP A 270 3.59 16.10 -1.03
CA ASP A 270 4.20 15.82 0.28
C ASP A 270 3.12 15.79 1.37
N GLY A 271 2.67 14.58 1.73
CA GLY A 271 1.47 14.42 2.55
C GLY A 271 0.24 14.99 1.83
N GLU A 272 -0.40 15.99 2.42
CA GLU A 272 -1.51 16.73 1.80
C GLU A 272 -1.03 17.92 0.96
N ALA A 273 0.21 18.37 1.11
CA ALA A 273 0.73 19.52 0.38
C ALA A 273 1.17 19.13 -1.04
N VAL A 274 1.24 20.12 -1.94
CA VAL A 274 1.86 19.98 -3.26
C VAL A 274 2.98 21.00 -3.40
N LEU A 275 4.19 20.51 -3.66
CA LEU A 275 5.41 21.30 -3.83
C LEU A 275 5.75 21.38 -5.32
N SER A 276 6.37 22.48 -5.75
CA SER A 276 6.82 22.65 -7.13
C SER A 276 8.18 23.33 -7.24
N LYS A 277 8.93 22.99 -8.29
CA LYS A 277 10.15 23.66 -8.70
C LYS A 277 10.20 23.78 -10.25
N PRO A 278 10.29 25.00 -10.81
CA PRO A 278 10.19 26.29 -10.12
C PRO A 278 8.83 26.46 -9.42
N LEU A 279 8.75 27.41 -8.48
CA LEU A 279 7.51 27.68 -7.76
C LEU A 279 6.43 28.11 -8.76
N LEU A 280 5.36 27.32 -8.86
CA LEU A 280 4.22 27.64 -9.72
C LEU A 280 3.30 28.66 -9.02
N PRO A 281 2.78 29.66 -9.76
CA PRO A 281 2.00 30.75 -9.18
C PRO A 281 0.62 30.34 -8.70
N ASP A 282 0.06 29.24 -9.24
CA ASP A 282 -1.22 28.70 -8.82
C ASP A 282 -1.14 27.17 -8.75
N LEU A 283 -1.27 26.65 -7.52
CA LEU A 283 -1.40 25.22 -7.22
C LEU A 283 -2.75 24.91 -6.57
N THR A 284 -3.69 25.86 -6.49
CA THR A 284 -4.95 25.71 -5.75
C THR A 284 -5.85 24.60 -6.27
N SER A 285 -5.63 24.17 -7.52
CA SER A 285 -6.33 23.04 -8.13
C SER A 285 -5.69 21.67 -7.85
N LEU A 286 -4.50 21.65 -7.23
CA LEU A 286 -3.79 20.44 -6.79
C LEU A 286 -3.63 20.37 -5.25
N ASP A 287 -3.52 21.53 -4.59
CA ASP A 287 -3.23 21.69 -3.16
C ASP A 287 -4.46 22.25 -2.42
N PRO A 288 -4.98 21.58 -1.37
CA PRO A 288 -4.48 20.35 -0.76
C PRO A 288 -4.85 19.08 -1.54
N CYS A 289 -3.89 18.16 -1.63
CA CYS A 289 -4.04 16.83 -2.19
C CYS A 289 -4.43 15.83 -1.09
N ASN A 290 -5.71 15.84 -0.71
CA ASN A 290 -6.23 15.17 0.49
C ASN A 290 -6.60 13.68 0.32
N HIS A 291 -6.50 13.11 -0.88
CA HIS A 291 -6.74 11.68 -1.10
C HIS A 291 -5.65 10.85 -0.42
N GLU A 292 -5.93 9.65 0.10
CA GLU A 292 -4.87 8.84 0.72
C GLU A 292 -3.92 8.23 -0.32
N GLU A 293 -4.43 7.83 -1.49
CA GLU A 293 -3.76 6.93 -2.41
C GLU A 293 -3.19 7.64 -3.64
N ALA A 294 -1.99 7.21 -4.06
CA ALA A 294 -1.33 7.82 -5.23
C ALA A 294 -2.17 7.68 -6.52
N ASP A 295 -2.90 6.59 -6.70
CA ASP A 295 -3.66 6.31 -7.92
C ASP A 295 -4.66 7.42 -8.32
N SER A 296 -5.46 7.88 -7.36
CA SER A 296 -6.46 8.93 -7.54
C SER A 296 -5.81 10.31 -7.60
N ARG A 297 -4.76 10.55 -6.79
CA ARG A 297 -3.95 11.77 -6.85
C ARG A 297 -3.32 11.95 -8.23
N MET A 298 -2.77 10.88 -8.81
CA MET A 298 -2.16 10.91 -10.14
C MET A 298 -3.15 11.37 -11.22
N LEU A 299 -4.43 11.03 -11.09
CA LEU A 299 -5.44 11.48 -12.06
C LEU A 299 -5.81 12.95 -11.90
N LEU A 300 -5.82 13.47 -10.67
CA LEU A 300 -5.96 14.91 -10.45
C LEU A 300 -4.85 15.68 -11.19
N HIS A 301 -3.60 15.20 -11.06
CA HIS A 301 -2.46 15.77 -11.76
C HIS A 301 -2.55 15.62 -13.30
N ALA A 302 -3.03 14.47 -13.77
CA ALA A 302 -3.26 14.24 -15.21
C ALA A 302 -4.33 15.18 -15.78
N SER A 303 -5.40 15.48 -15.04
CA SER A 303 -6.45 16.45 -15.42
C SER A 303 -6.01 17.91 -15.29
N HIS A 304 -5.01 18.18 -14.46
CA HIS A 304 -4.43 19.52 -14.30
C HIS A 304 -3.49 19.89 -15.45
N ALA A 305 -2.72 18.93 -15.97
CA ALA A 305 -1.68 19.17 -16.96
C ALA A 305 -2.20 19.83 -18.27
N PRO A 306 -3.34 19.40 -18.88
CA PRO A 306 -3.95 20.09 -20.03
C PRO A 306 -4.26 21.57 -19.81
N LYS A 307 -4.76 21.91 -18.60
CA LYS A 307 -5.07 23.31 -18.23
C LYS A 307 -3.83 24.21 -18.21
N HIS A 308 -2.65 23.61 -18.24
CA HIS A 308 -1.35 24.27 -18.24
C HIS A 308 -0.56 24.00 -19.53
N GLY A 309 -1.26 23.66 -20.63
CA GLY A 309 -0.66 23.54 -21.97
C GLY A 309 -0.02 22.19 -22.28
N HIS A 310 -0.20 21.17 -21.44
CA HIS A 310 0.29 19.82 -21.69
C HIS A 310 -0.85 18.91 -22.17
N HIS A 311 -0.99 18.76 -23.48
CA HIS A 311 -2.08 17.96 -24.10
C HIS A 311 -1.72 16.48 -24.30
N SER A 312 -0.48 16.07 -24.03
CA SER A 312 -0.04 14.67 -24.15
C SER A 312 0.65 14.25 -22.86
N ILE A 313 -0.07 13.47 -22.05
CA ILE A 313 0.30 13.08 -20.69
C ILE A 313 0.56 11.58 -20.65
N VAL A 314 1.63 11.16 -19.98
CA VAL A 314 1.86 9.75 -19.68
C VAL A 314 1.90 9.49 -18.19
N ILE A 315 1.10 8.54 -17.74
CA ILE A 315 1.12 8.02 -16.37
C ILE A 315 2.01 6.77 -16.33
N ARG A 316 3.01 6.75 -15.45
CA ARG A 316 3.81 5.56 -15.17
C ARG A 316 3.22 4.82 -13.98
N THR A 317 2.66 3.64 -14.22
CA THR A 317 2.06 2.80 -13.17
C THR A 317 2.26 1.31 -13.44
N VAL A 318 2.11 0.50 -12.39
CA VAL A 318 1.99 -0.96 -12.47
C VAL A 318 0.63 -1.43 -11.96
N ASP A 319 -0.21 -0.52 -11.47
CA ASP A 319 -1.52 -0.84 -10.92
C ASP A 319 -2.62 -0.76 -11.98
N THR A 320 -3.46 -1.79 -12.00
CA THR A 320 -4.64 -1.88 -12.87
C THR A 320 -5.68 -0.85 -12.48
N ASP A 321 -5.76 -0.49 -11.19
CA ASP A 321 -6.76 0.46 -10.69
C ASP A 321 -6.53 1.84 -11.33
N VAL A 322 -5.27 2.23 -11.55
CA VAL A 322 -4.91 3.46 -12.29
C VAL A 322 -5.34 3.41 -13.76
N VAL A 323 -5.25 2.25 -14.43
CA VAL A 323 -5.71 2.11 -15.82
C VAL A 323 -7.21 2.31 -15.92
N VAL A 324 -7.97 1.67 -15.02
CA VAL A 324 -9.43 1.78 -14.95
C VAL A 324 -9.85 3.23 -14.69
N LEU A 325 -9.24 3.87 -13.71
CA LEU A 325 -9.54 5.26 -13.39
C LEU A 325 -9.16 6.19 -14.55
N ALA A 326 -8.04 5.95 -15.24
CA ALA A 326 -7.60 6.77 -16.38
C ALA A 326 -8.61 6.72 -17.54
N VAL A 327 -9.13 5.52 -17.87
CA VAL A 327 -10.17 5.37 -18.90
C VAL A 327 -11.44 6.15 -18.55
N SER A 328 -11.81 6.19 -17.27
CA SER A 328 -12.93 7.00 -16.79
C SER A 328 -12.66 8.50 -16.89
N VAL A 329 -11.48 8.95 -16.44
CA VAL A 329 -11.13 10.39 -16.35
C VAL A 329 -10.94 11.04 -17.71
N VAL A 330 -10.57 10.30 -18.77
CA VAL A 330 -10.50 10.88 -20.12
C VAL A 330 -11.82 11.54 -20.54
N GLN A 331 -12.96 11.08 -20.02
CA GLN A 331 -14.28 11.68 -20.29
C GLN A 331 -14.43 13.11 -19.77
N GLU A 332 -13.51 13.58 -18.92
CA GLU A 332 -13.47 14.94 -18.37
C GLU A 332 -12.40 15.81 -19.06
N LEU A 333 -11.57 15.23 -19.93
CA LEU A 333 -10.55 15.93 -20.70
C LEU A 333 -11.11 16.44 -22.04
N GLN A 334 -10.41 17.37 -22.68
CA GLN A 334 -10.78 17.83 -24.01
C GLN A 334 -10.44 16.75 -25.06
N PRO A 335 -11.15 16.69 -26.22
CA PRO A 335 -10.88 15.68 -27.25
C PRO A 335 -9.45 15.66 -27.80
N GLU A 336 -8.76 16.79 -27.77
CA GLU A 336 -7.34 16.94 -28.15
C GLU A 336 -6.36 16.37 -27.11
N ASP A 337 -6.80 16.19 -25.86
CA ASP A 337 -5.96 15.71 -24.76
C ASP A 337 -5.79 14.20 -24.84
N LYS A 338 -4.53 13.75 -24.85
CA LYS A 338 -4.16 12.35 -24.94
C LYS A 338 -3.57 11.87 -23.63
N LEU A 339 -4.25 10.91 -22.99
CA LEU A 339 -3.78 10.23 -21.80
C LEU A 339 -3.22 8.85 -22.16
N TRP A 340 -1.93 8.65 -21.85
CA TRP A 340 -1.18 7.42 -22.04
C TRP A 340 -0.83 6.79 -20.69
N LEU A 341 -0.71 5.46 -20.67
CA LEU A 341 -0.21 4.72 -19.51
C LEU A 341 1.03 3.93 -19.93
N ALA A 342 2.18 4.25 -19.33
CA ALA A 342 3.35 3.40 -19.37
C ALA A 342 3.15 2.30 -18.30
N PHE A 343 2.55 1.17 -18.69
CA PHE A 343 2.03 0.14 -17.80
C PHE A 343 2.93 -1.10 -17.72
N GLY A 344 3.06 -1.70 -16.54
CA GLY A 344 3.80 -2.96 -16.33
C GLY A 344 5.31 -2.79 -16.13
N THR A 345 6.08 -3.88 -16.08
CA THR A 345 7.54 -3.85 -15.90
C THR A 345 8.24 -4.94 -16.73
N GLY A 346 9.51 -4.72 -17.08
CA GLY A 346 10.30 -5.72 -17.82
C GLY A 346 9.61 -6.18 -19.10
N ARG A 347 9.32 -7.47 -19.23
CA ARG A 347 8.67 -8.06 -20.40
C ARG A 347 7.18 -7.72 -20.55
N SER A 348 6.50 -7.34 -19.47
CA SER A 348 5.09 -6.95 -19.51
C SER A 348 4.87 -5.45 -19.72
N PHE A 349 5.97 -4.70 -19.85
CA PHE A 349 5.93 -3.26 -20.07
C PHE A 349 5.36 -2.94 -21.45
N ARG A 350 4.38 -2.05 -21.50
CA ARG A 350 3.76 -1.56 -22.73
C ARG A 350 3.06 -0.22 -22.50
N TYR A 351 2.75 0.46 -23.59
CA TYR A 351 1.97 1.70 -23.56
C TYR A 351 0.50 1.40 -23.84
N LEU A 352 -0.39 1.96 -23.03
CA LEU A 352 -1.85 1.87 -23.21
C LEU A 352 -2.42 3.26 -23.49
N ALA A 353 -3.32 3.34 -24.47
CA ALA A 353 -4.04 4.55 -24.82
C ALA A 353 -5.37 4.63 -24.05
N ALA A 354 -5.40 5.28 -22.89
CA ALA A 354 -6.64 5.39 -22.10
C ALA A 354 -7.76 6.06 -22.89
N HIS A 355 -7.42 7.02 -23.76
CA HIS A 355 -8.36 7.74 -24.61
C HIS A 355 -8.94 6.90 -25.75
N GLU A 356 -8.17 6.00 -26.35
CA GLU A 356 -8.69 5.06 -27.35
C GLU A 356 -9.56 3.99 -26.71
N MET A 357 -9.16 3.47 -25.54
CA MET A 357 -9.96 2.52 -24.76
C MET A 357 -11.31 3.15 -24.37
N ALA A 358 -11.31 4.40 -23.91
CA ALA A 358 -12.52 5.12 -23.55
C ALA A 358 -13.41 5.37 -24.77
N ALA A 359 -12.82 5.70 -25.93
CA ALA A 359 -13.55 5.88 -27.18
C ALA A 359 -14.20 4.57 -27.66
N GLY A 360 -13.49 3.44 -27.60
CA GLY A 360 -14.02 2.13 -27.99
C GLY A 360 -15.11 1.60 -27.05
N LEU A 361 -15.03 1.91 -25.75
CA LEU A 361 -16.08 1.58 -24.78
C LEU A 361 -17.33 2.45 -24.96
N GLY A 362 -17.15 3.70 -25.37
CA GLY A 362 -18.17 4.73 -25.33
C GLY A 362 -18.34 5.36 -23.93
N PRO A 363 -18.94 6.57 -23.87
CA PRO A 363 -18.87 7.44 -22.70
C PRO A 363 -19.54 6.85 -21.45
N GLU A 364 -20.69 6.19 -21.59
CA GLU A 364 -21.42 5.61 -20.46
C GLU A 364 -20.63 4.47 -19.79
N LYS A 365 -20.07 3.57 -20.60
CA LYS A 365 -19.29 2.43 -20.09
C LYS A 365 -17.96 2.87 -19.51
N ALA A 366 -17.29 3.83 -20.13
CA ALA A 366 -16.05 4.39 -19.62
C ALA A 366 -16.25 5.02 -18.22
N ARG A 367 -17.34 5.78 -18.02
CA ARG A 367 -17.69 6.36 -16.70
C ARG A 367 -18.12 5.32 -15.67
N ALA A 368 -18.78 4.24 -16.09
CA ALA A 368 -19.21 3.16 -15.21
C ALA A 368 -18.07 2.18 -14.86
N LEU A 369 -16.94 2.23 -15.57
CA LEU A 369 -15.85 1.27 -15.44
C LEU A 369 -15.27 1.16 -14.03
N PRO A 370 -15.05 2.25 -13.25
CA PRO A 370 -14.57 2.14 -11.88
C PRO A 370 -15.54 1.38 -10.97
N MET A 371 -16.85 1.60 -11.13
CA MET A 371 -17.87 0.87 -10.38
C MET A 371 -17.91 -0.61 -10.77
N PHE A 372 -17.84 -0.90 -12.08
CA PHE A 372 -17.77 -2.27 -12.57
C PHE A 372 -16.54 -3.00 -12.01
N HIS A 373 -15.37 -2.36 -12.08
CA HIS A 373 -14.11 -2.89 -11.55
C HIS A 373 -14.16 -3.11 -10.03
N ALA A 374 -14.79 -2.19 -9.28
CA ALA A 374 -15.00 -2.36 -7.85
C ALA A 374 -15.81 -3.63 -7.51
N LEU A 375 -16.79 -3.98 -8.35
CA LEU A 375 -17.62 -5.18 -8.16
C LEU A 375 -16.94 -6.48 -8.61
N THR A 376 -16.02 -6.40 -9.59
CA THR A 376 -15.38 -7.58 -10.20
C THR A 376 -13.94 -7.83 -9.76
N GLY A 377 -13.27 -6.87 -9.12
CA GLY A 377 -11.94 -7.06 -8.52
C GLY A 377 -11.03 -5.81 -8.44
N CYS A 378 -11.38 -4.84 -7.59
CA CYS A 378 -10.52 -3.73 -7.17
C CYS A 378 -9.80 -4.04 -5.84
N ASP A 379 -8.66 -3.39 -5.54
CA ASP A 379 -7.89 -3.63 -4.30
C ASP A 379 -8.62 -3.24 -3.01
N THR A 380 -9.64 -2.39 -3.11
CA THR A 380 -10.31 -1.75 -1.96
C THR A 380 -11.74 -2.23 -1.72
N VAL A 381 -12.34 -2.95 -2.67
CA VAL A 381 -13.75 -3.35 -2.61
C VAL A 381 -13.88 -4.85 -2.78
N GLN A 382 -14.81 -5.43 -2.02
CA GLN A 382 -15.10 -6.85 -1.98
C GLN A 382 -15.53 -7.34 -3.37
N ALA A 383 -14.74 -8.22 -3.99
CA ALA A 383 -15.22 -8.94 -5.16
C ALA A 383 -16.38 -9.82 -4.71
N LEU A 384 -17.54 -9.67 -5.36
CA LEU A 384 -18.65 -10.59 -5.13
C LEU A 384 -18.30 -11.96 -5.74
N LEU A 385 -18.38 -13.01 -4.92
CA LEU A 385 -18.23 -14.37 -5.40
C LEU A 385 -19.26 -14.61 -6.53
N ASP A 386 -18.83 -15.24 -7.63
CA ASP A 386 -19.62 -15.59 -8.82
C ASP A 386 -20.04 -14.47 -9.80
N MET A 387 -19.78 -13.19 -9.54
CA MET A 387 -19.92 -12.14 -10.57
C MET A 387 -18.78 -12.12 -11.59
N ALA A 388 -17.56 -12.47 -11.16
CA ALA A 388 -16.37 -12.49 -12.02
C ALA A 388 -16.34 -13.63 -13.06
N ARG A 389 -17.31 -14.57 -13.03
CA ARG A 389 -17.29 -15.79 -13.87
C ARG A 389 -18.22 -15.75 -15.09
N ARG A 390 -18.93 -14.65 -15.35
CA ARG A 390 -19.84 -14.55 -16.52
C ARG A 390 -19.28 -13.57 -17.57
N PRO A 391 -18.90 -14.05 -18.76
CA PRO A 391 -18.24 -13.23 -19.78
C PRO A 391 -19.18 -12.23 -20.50
N HIS A 392 -20.41 -12.01 -20.03
CA HIS A 392 -21.39 -11.15 -20.70
C HIS A 392 -22.02 -10.20 -19.67
N GLY A 393 -21.94 -8.89 -19.91
CA GLY A 393 -22.42 -7.80 -19.05
C GLY A 393 -23.93 -7.71 -18.85
N GLN A 394 -24.57 -8.81 -18.45
CA GLN A 394 -26.02 -8.89 -18.18
C GLN A 394 -26.38 -8.70 -16.69
N SER A 395 -25.44 -8.44 -15.79
CA SER A 395 -25.73 -8.27 -14.36
C SER A 395 -26.49 -6.98 -14.01
N GLY A 396 -26.54 -5.99 -14.91
CA GLY A 396 -27.24 -4.72 -14.69
C GLY A 396 -28.78 -4.79 -14.67
N GLN A 397 -29.39 -5.95 -14.97
CA GLN A 397 -30.84 -6.10 -15.06
C GLN A 397 -31.54 -6.56 -13.77
N TYR A 398 -30.80 -6.86 -12.69
CA TYR A 398 -31.40 -7.39 -11.46
C TYR A 398 -31.68 -6.36 -10.35
N CYS A 399 -31.39 -5.08 -10.57
CA CYS A 399 -31.71 -3.99 -9.62
C CYS A 399 -32.95 -3.18 -10.04
N GLN A 400 -33.99 -3.86 -10.53
CA GLN A 400 -35.35 -3.32 -10.58
C GLN A 400 -36.28 -4.33 -9.92
N ASN A 401 -36.45 -4.17 -8.60
CA ASN A 401 -37.70 -4.37 -7.85
C ASN A 401 -37.54 -3.77 -6.45
#